data_AF-A0A9X2KEL3-F1
#
_entry.id   AF-A0A9X2KEL3-F1
#
_cell.length_a   1.000
_cell.length_b   1.000
_cell.length_c   1.000
_cell.angle_alpha   90.00
_cell.angle_beta   90.00
_cell.angle_gamma   90.00
#
_symmetry.space_group_name_H-M   'P 1'
#
loop_
_entity.id
_entity.type
_entity.pdbx_description
1 polymer ?
#
loop_
_entity_poly.entity_id
_entity_poly.type
_entity_poly.pdbx_seq_one_letter_code
_entity_poly.pdbx_strand_id
1 'polypeptide(L)' 'MRVHDAALKHGITPEDSIQAASWPLWIEDLDEDSPARQLRLGFDTQGRLLETVVLVFDSGSELIIHSMKARPQMLDLLP' A
#
# COMPACT_ATOMS: atom_id res chain seq x y z
N MET A 1 3.74 3.84 -10.58
CA MET A 1 2.76 3.05 -9.80
C MET A 1 1.36 3.21 -10.38
N ARG A 2 0.60 2.13 -10.54
CA ARG A 2 -0.81 2.14 -10.97
C ARG A 2 -1.71 1.71 -9.81
N VAL A 3 -3.01 2.04 -9.88
CA VAL A 3 -4.01 1.63 -8.89
C VAL A 3 -5.10 0.83 -9.57
N HIS A 4 -5.38 -0.36 -9.07
CA HIS A 4 -6.49 -1.18 -9.54
C HIS A 4 -7.80 -0.69 -8.90
N ASP A 5 -8.92 -0.70 -9.63
CA ASP A 5 -10.22 -0.21 -9.13
C ASP A 5 -10.65 -0.89 -7.81
N ALA A 6 -10.33 -2.18 -7.67
CA ALA A 6 -10.63 -2.93 -6.45
C ALA A 6 -9.88 -2.41 -5.20
N ALA A 7 -8.76 -1.69 -5.37
CA ALA A 7 -8.03 -1.10 -4.25
C ALA A 7 -8.83 0.00 -3.56
N LEU A 8 -9.74 0.65 -4.29
CA LEU A 8 -10.50 1.83 -3.84
C LEU A 8 -11.77 1.47 -3.07
N LYS A 9 -12.06 0.18 -2.88
CA LYS A 9 -13.29 -0.31 -2.22
C LYS A 9 -13.51 0.22 -0.80
N HIS A 10 -12.46 0.71 -0.13
CA HIS A 10 -12.54 1.30 1.21
C HIS A 10 -12.58 2.84 1.21
N GLY A 11 -12.86 3.47 0.07
CA GLY A 11 -13.05 4.92 -0.03
C GLY A 11 -11.77 5.74 0.05
N ILE A 12 -10.61 5.11 -0.17
CA ILE A 12 -9.35 5.81 -0.35
C ILE A 12 -9.25 6.24 -1.82
N THR A 13 -8.83 7.47 -2.07
CA THR A 13 -8.65 7.97 -3.44
C THR A 13 -7.41 7.32 -4.09
N PRO A 14 -7.34 7.28 -5.44
CA PRO A 14 -6.12 6.83 -6.11
C PRO A 14 -4.88 7.65 -5.71
N GLU A 15 -5.05 8.97 -5.57
CA GLU A 15 -3.98 9.89 -5.19
C GLU A 15 -3.44 9.59 -3.78
N ASP A 16 -4.33 9.44 -2.79
CA ASP A 16 -3.96 9.08 -1.42
C ASP A 16 -3.30 7.70 -1.35
N SER A 17 -3.78 6.75 -2.14
CA SER A 17 -3.20 5.40 -2.22
C SER A 17 -1.76 5.45 -2.75
N ILE A 18 -1.53 6.20 -3.83
CA ILE A 18 -0.21 6.34 -4.44
C ILE A 18 0.74 7.05 -3.47
N GLN A 19 0.30 8.13 -2.84
CA GLN A 19 1.11 8.89 -1.88
C GLN A 19 1.62 7.98 -0.76
N ALA A 20 0.72 7.23 -0.12
CA ALA A 20 1.06 6.33 0.98
C ALA A 20 1.98 5.18 0.55
N ALA A 21 1.71 4.56 -0.61
CA ALA A 21 2.49 3.43 -1.10
C ALA A 21 3.87 3.81 -1.68
N SER A 22 4.05 5.05 -2.14
CA SER A 22 5.31 5.54 -2.72
C SER A 22 6.31 6.00 -1.66
N TRP A 23 5.81 6.42 -0.49
CA TRP A 23 6.64 6.87 0.63
C TRP A 23 6.30 6.10 1.92
N PRO A 24 6.49 4.76 1.91
CA PRO A 24 6.13 3.94 3.05
C PRO A 24 7.09 4.17 4.23
N LEU A 25 6.52 4.17 5.42
CA LEU A 25 7.26 4.05 6.68
C LEU A 25 7.68 2.61 6.95
N TRP A 26 6.92 1.65 6.42
CA TRP A 26 7.14 0.23 6.61
C TRP A 26 6.79 -0.54 5.34
N ILE A 27 7.61 -1.53 5.01
CA ILE A 27 7.37 -2.49 3.92
C ILE A 27 7.58 -3.89 4.49
N GLU A 28 6.61 -4.76 4.26
CA GLU A 28 6.69 -6.18 4.58
C GLU A 28 6.33 -7.00 3.34
N ASP A 29 7.21 -7.91 2.95
CA ASP A 29 6.93 -8.88 1.87
C ASP A 29 6.00 -9.97 2.42
N LEU A 30 4.82 -10.11 1.83
CA LEU A 30 3.79 -11.07 2.26
C LEU A 30 4.03 -12.47 1.68
N ASP A 31 4.76 -12.55 0.57
CA ASP A 31 5.20 -13.79 -0.08
C ASP A 31 6.45 -13.56 -0.94
N GLU A 32 7.00 -14.67 -1.42
CA GLU A 32 8.14 -14.72 -2.36
C GLU A 32 7.67 -15.02 -3.81
N ASP A 33 6.38 -14.83 -4.11
CA ASP A 33 5.81 -15.09 -5.44
C ASP A 33 6.18 -13.99 -6.44
N SER A 34 5.99 -14.24 -7.75
CA SER A 34 6.07 -13.21 -8.80
C SER A 34 4.71 -13.02 -9.47
N PRO A 35 4.09 -11.82 -9.41
CA PRO A 35 4.60 -10.61 -8.77
C PRO A 35 4.58 -10.69 -7.23
N ALA A 36 5.61 -10.12 -6.59
CA ALA A 36 5.73 -10.10 -5.14
C ALA A 36 4.64 -9.23 -4.51
N ARG A 37 4.05 -9.70 -3.42
CA ARG A 37 3.06 -8.92 -2.65
C ARG A 37 3.73 -8.20 -1.50
N GLN A 38 3.62 -6.88 -1.49
CA GLN A 38 4.11 -6.05 -0.39
C GLN A 38 2.97 -5.40 0.37
N LEU A 39 2.98 -5.54 1.69
CA LEU A 39 2.25 -4.68 2.60
C LEU A 39 3.07 -3.41 2.81
N ARG A 40 2.48 -2.24 2.53
CA ARG A 40 3.11 -0.94 2.74
C ARG A 40 2.26 -0.07 3.64
N LEU A 41 2.87 0.45 4.71
CA LEU A 41 2.26 1.45 5.60
C LEU A 41 2.83 2.82 5.29
N GLY A 42 1.98 3.81 5.03
CA GLY A 42 2.43 5.16 4.70
C GLY A 42 1.35 6.21 4.89
N PHE A 43 1.74 7.48 4.97
CA PHE A 43 0.81 8.59 5.11
C PHE A 43 0.26 9.03 3.76
N ASP A 44 -1.04 9.29 3.70
CA ASP A 44 -1.66 9.93 2.54
C ASP A 44 -1.46 11.46 2.52
N THR A 45 -2.10 12.12 1.56
CA THR A 45 -2.00 13.58 1.38
C THR A 45 -2.58 14.39 2.54
N GLN A 46 -3.39 13.74 3.39
CA GLN A 46 -4.06 14.34 4.54
C GLN A 46 -3.42 13.92 5.88
N GLY A 47 -2.29 13.22 5.84
CA GLY A 47 -1.59 12.73 7.05
C GLY A 47 -2.28 11.56 7.74
N ARG A 48 -3.21 10.86 7.07
CA ARG A 48 -3.81 9.63 7.61
C ARG A 48 -2.88 8.46 7.27
N LEU A 49 -2.60 7.62 8.26
CA LEU A 49 -1.85 6.39 8.01
C LEU A 49 -2.72 5.40 7.24
N LEU A 50 -2.25 4.96 6.09
CA LEU A 50 -2.89 3.97 5.24
C LEU A 50 -2.10 2.66 5.23
N GLU A 51 -2.85 1.58 5.08
CA GLU A 51 -2.37 0.25 4.77
C GLU A 51 -2.66 -0.02 3.30
N THR A 52 -1.62 -0.36 2.52
CA THR A 52 -1.75 -0.66 1.09
C THR A 52 -1.10 -2.02 0.77
N VAL A 53 -1.67 -2.74 -0.20
CA VAL A 53 -1.03 -3.94 -0.77
C VAL A 53 -0.63 -3.63 -2.21
N VAL A 54 0.67 -3.79 -2.49
CA VAL A 54 1.29 -3.48 -3.78
C VAL A 54 1.85 -4.75 -4.39
N LEU A 55 1.49 -5.02 -5.65
CA LEU A 55 2.18 -5.99 -6.49
C LEU A 55 3.41 -5.35 -7.10
N VAL A 56 4.58 -5.95 -6.87
CA VAL A 56 5.85 -5.55 -7.48
C VAL A 56 6.22 -6.60 -8.51
N PHE A 57 6.25 -6.19 -9.78
CA PHE A 57 6.59 -7.07 -10.90
C PHE A 57 8.10 -7.09 -11.13
N ASP A 58 8.63 -8.16 -11.72
CA ASP A 58 10.06 -8.28 -12.07
C ASP A 58 10.56 -7.15 -13.00
N SER A 59 9.65 -6.49 -13.72
CA SER A 59 9.95 -5.31 -14.54
C SER A 59 10.17 -4.02 -13.74
N GLY A 60 9.98 -4.04 -12.42
CA GLY A 60 9.93 -2.87 -11.54
C GLY A 60 8.62 -2.09 -11.61
N SER A 61 7.65 -2.56 -12.41
CA SER A 61 6.30 -1.97 -12.40
C SER A 61 5.59 -2.30 -11.08
N GLU A 62 4.72 -1.39 -10.63
CA GLU A 62 3.99 -1.53 -9.38
C GLU A 62 2.49 -1.30 -9.58
N LEU A 63 1.67 -2.14 -8.94
CA LEU A 63 0.22 -2.06 -8.97
C LEU A 63 -0.36 -2.17 -7.54
N ILE A 64 -1.04 -1.13 -7.07
CA ILE A 64 -1.81 -1.18 -5.83
C ILE A 64 -3.10 -1.96 -6.05
N ILE A 65 -3.32 -3.00 -5.24
CA ILE A 65 -4.51 -3.88 -5.31
C ILE A 65 -5.41 -3.76 -4.06
N HIS A 66 -4.94 -3.10 -3.01
CA HIS A 66 -5.70 -2.82 -1.80
C HIS A 66 -5.24 -1.50 -1.16
N SER A 67 -6.20 -0.68 -0.71
CA SER A 67 -5.93 0.54 0.06
C SER A 67 -7.00 0.73 1.12
N MET A 68 -6.60 0.93 2.38
CA MET A 68 -7.51 1.27 3.46
C MET A 68 -6.81 2.12 4.52
N LYS A 69 -7.57 2.73 5.44
CA LYS A 69 -6.98 3.30 6.66
C LYS A 69 -6.29 2.18 7.43
N ALA A 70 -5.09 2.45 7.94
CA ALA A 70 -4.35 1.48 8.72
C ALA A 70 -5.19 1.01 9.91
N ARG A 71 -5.29 -0.30 10.08
CA ARG A 71 -5.95 -0.90 11.24
C ARG A 71 -5.09 -0.66 12.49
N PRO A 72 -5.68 -0.55 13.68
CA PRO A 72 -4.91 -0.25 14.90
C PRO A 72 -3.70 -1.15 15.13
N GLN A 73 -3.80 -2.45 14.80
CA GLN A 73 -2.70 -3.41 14.97
C GLN A 73 -1.50 -3.14 14.07
N MET A 74 -1.68 -2.42 12.95
CA MET A 74 -0.56 -2.10 12.06
C MET A 74 0.42 -1.12 12.69
N LEU A 75 0.02 -0.40 13.73
CA LEU A 75 0.90 0.49 14.48
C LEU A 75 1.99 -0.28 15.23
N ASP A 76 1.74 -1.55 15.56
CA ASP A 76 2.71 -2.42 16.25
C ASP A 76 3.90 -2.80 15.35
N LEU A 77 3.80 -2.55 14.04
CA LEU A 77 4.87 -2.79 13.06
C LEU A 77 5.79 -1.57 12.89
N LEU A 78 5.41 -0.40 13.42
CA LEU A 78 6.20 0.82 13.29
C LEU A 78 7.33 0.85 14.35
N PRO A 79 8.51 1.41 14.01
CA PRO A 79 9.65 1.50 14.92
C PRO A 79 9.49 2.51 16.06
#